data_AF-A0AAD4MFC2-F1
#
_entry.id   AF-A0AAD4MFC2-F1
#
_cell.length_a   1.000
_cell.length_b   1.000
_cell.length_c   1.000
_cell.angle_alpha   90.00
_cell.angle_beta   90.00
_cell.angle_gamma   90.00
#
_symmetry.space_group_name_H-M   'P 1'
#
loop_
_entity.id
_entity.type
_entity.pdbx_description
1 polymer ?
#
loop_
_entity_poly.entity_id
_entity_poly.type
_entity_poly.pdbx_seq_one_letter_code
_entity_poly.pdbx_strand_id
1 'polypeptide(L)'
;MEYDFPPQVRQIPNPVTPQEEVFVKSKRAGDKLSHEGHLYWFSKKSSRCDIWVCDRRKSERCPARIQTNMQKKVIRELHQHNHETNGARKFVHKVKQRLRDRAKDTVEEPSQIISTVASNQPDYVKAHLPKKHALKHIIRRQRDELVRPPPVPDSADLYVIPDRYRMYSPHPGTAEQFLLADSGDHHHMVTIPDIQRILILGRSSIRQWIHLVKKIYIDGTLKIAPFHFNQASEEGRTNNHAEAAHRRLQTELAHDHPTLWALIDGLKKAQAARDVEYEEFVRGDAPPQKRQKFQLADARVLAILEDYENRTHIEILKGISQSYGMI
;
A
#
# COMPACT_ATOMS: atom_id res chain seq x y z
N MET A 1 28.01 -75.23 -29.96
CA MET A 1 28.92 -74.17 -29.49
C MET A 1 28.26 -72.85 -29.87
N GLU A 2 27.33 -72.44 -29.01
CA GLU A 2 27.49 -71.29 -28.11
C GLU A 2 27.24 -69.97 -28.85
N TYR A 3 25.97 -69.56 -28.82
CA TYR A 3 25.52 -68.22 -29.15
C TYR A 3 25.62 -67.37 -27.87
N ASP A 4 26.52 -66.39 -27.89
CA ASP A 4 26.67 -65.36 -26.86
C ASP A 4 25.40 -64.50 -26.75
N PHE A 5 24.75 -64.54 -25.58
CA PHE A 5 23.77 -63.54 -25.17
C PHE A 5 24.46 -62.49 -24.29
N PRO A 6 24.35 -61.18 -24.59
CA PRO A 6 24.91 -60.16 -23.72
C PRO A 6 24.14 -60.08 -22.38
N PRO A 7 24.82 -59.76 -21.27
CA PRO A 7 24.20 -59.77 -19.94
C PRO A 7 23.15 -58.67 -19.82
N GLN A 8 21.94 -59.07 -19.40
CA GLN A 8 20.86 -58.16 -19.07
C GLN A 8 21.27 -57.25 -17.91
N VAL A 9 21.39 -55.95 -18.18
CA VAL A 9 21.58 -54.92 -17.17
C VAL A 9 20.34 -54.90 -16.27
N ARG A 10 20.48 -55.44 -15.05
CA ARG A 10 19.48 -55.29 -13.99
C ARG A 10 19.31 -53.80 -13.72
N GLN A 11 18.15 -53.24 -14.06
CA GLN A 11 17.79 -51.90 -13.64
C GLN A 11 17.78 -51.85 -12.12
N ILE A 12 18.71 -51.10 -11.54
CA ILE A 12 18.69 -50.73 -10.13
C ILE A 12 17.46 -49.83 -9.96
N PRO A 13 16.50 -50.15 -9.07
CA PRO A 13 15.38 -49.24 -8.83
C PRO A 13 15.92 -47.91 -8.31
N ASN A 14 15.52 -46.82 -8.98
CA ASN A 14 15.85 -45.45 -8.60
C ASN A 14 15.63 -45.24 -7.09
N PRO A 15 16.56 -44.60 -6.36
CA PRO A 15 16.36 -44.31 -4.95
C PRO A 15 15.16 -43.37 -4.80
N VAL A 16 14.12 -43.85 -4.11
CA VAL A 16 12.96 -43.05 -3.72
C VAL A 16 13.47 -41.95 -2.79
N THR A 17 13.53 -40.73 -3.31
CA THR A 17 13.87 -39.53 -2.53
C THR A 17 12.93 -39.44 -1.33
N PRO A 18 13.41 -39.23 -0.09
CA PRO A 18 12.55 -39.13 1.08
C PRO A 18 11.50 -38.04 0.86
N GLN A 19 10.22 -38.36 1.02
CA GLN A 19 9.15 -37.38 0.93
C GLN A 19 9.25 -36.43 2.13
N GLU A 20 9.98 -35.32 1.97
CA GLU A 20 10.07 -34.30 3.01
C GLU A 20 8.70 -33.64 3.26
N GLU A 21 8.24 -33.78 4.50
CA GLU A 21 7.10 -33.07 5.09
C GLU A 21 7.38 -31.57 5.05
N VAL A 22 6.51 -30.78 4.42
CA VAL A 22 6.69 -29.32 4.32
C VAL A 22 5.57 -28.60 5.04
N PHE A 23 5.92 -27.89 6.10
CA PHE A 23 5.03 -26.95 6.79
C PHE A 23 5.03 -25.60 6.07
N VAL A 24 3.85 -25.12 5.68
CA VAL A 24 3.67 -23.87 4.95
C VAL A 24 2.66 -23.01 5.68
N LYS A 25 2.97 -21.74 5.97
CA LYS A 25 2.00 -20.80 6.56
C LYS A 25 0.95 -20.38 5.53
N SER A 26 -0.33 -20.33 5.91
CA SER A 26 -1.42 -19.86 5.04
C SER A 26 -1.61 -18.34 5.08
N LYS A 27 -2.48 -17.83 4.18
CA LYS A 27 -2.85 -16.40 4.05
C LYS A 27 -3.47 -15.77 5.31
N ARG A 28 -3.88 -16.54 6.31
CA ARG A 28 -4.52 -16.05 7.55
C ARG A 28 -3.75 -16.48 8.80
N ALA A 29 -2.43 -16.65 8.70
CA ALA A 29 -1.56 -17.15 9.77
C ALA A 29 -1.85 -18.60 10.25
N GLY A 30 -2.91 -19.26 9.76
CA GLY A 30 -3.16 -20.68 10.03
C GLY A 30 -2.12 -21.57 9.34
N ASP A 31 -1.60 -22.56 10.06
CA ASP A 31 -0.62 -23.49 9.52
C ASP A 31 -1.24 -24.44 8.47
N LYS A 32 -0.47 -24.74 7.43
CA LYS A 32 -0.74 -25.83 6.49
C LYS A 32 0.39 -26.85 6.52
N LEU A 33 0.01 -28.11 6.31
CA LEU A 33 0.91 -29.24 6.23
C LEU A 33 0.78 -29.87 4.83
N SER A 34 1.90 -30.14 4.18
CA SER A 34 1.97 -30.95 2.97
C SER A 34 2.53 -32.34 3.32
N HIS A 35 1.73 -33.37 3.06
CA HIS A 35 2.05 -34.77 3.32
C HIS A 35 1.57 -35.61 2.13
N GLU A 36 2.41 -36.49 1.59
CA GLU A 36 2.11 -37.37 0.44
C GLU A 36 1.39 -36.69 -0.75
N GLY A 37 1.83 -35.49 -1.13
CA GLY A 37 1.23 -34.75 -2.25
C GLY A 37 -0.13 -34.10 -1.95
N HIS A 38 -0.67 -34.30 -0.75
CA HIS A 38 -1.88 -33.68 -0.24
C HIS A 38 -1.57 -32.45 0.62
N LEU A 39 -2.59 -31.59 0.80
CA LEU A 39 -2.51 -30.40 1.65
C LEU A 39 -3.56 -30.46 2.75
N TYR A 40 -3.14 -30.12 3.96
CA TYR A 40 -3.97 -30.11 5.15
C TYR A 40 -3.93 -28.73 5.81
N TRP A 41 -5.03 -28.33 6.45
CA TRP A 41 -5.10 -27.15 7.31
C TRP A 41 -5.20 -27.59 8.77
N PHE A 42 -4.59 -26.81 9.66
CA PHE A 42 -4.64 -27.06 11.08
C PHE A 42 -6.06 -26.92 11.63
N SER A 43 -6.58 -27.96 12.28
CA SER A 43 -7.93 -27.96 12.82
C SER A 43 -7.98 -27.70 14.32
N LYS A 44 -7.25 -28.47 15.13
CA LYS A 44 -7.26 -28.32 16.59
C LYS A 44 -6.02 -28.91 17.23
N LYS A 45 -5.62 -28.33 18.36
CA LYS A 45 -4.57 -28.83 19.25
C LYS A 45 -5.18 -29.78 20.27
N SER A 46 -4.57 -30.94 20.47
CA SER A 46 -4.85 -31.83 21.60
C SER A 46 -3.63 -31.88 22.52
N SER A 47 -3.79 -32.40 23.74
CA SER A 47 -2.69 -32.55 24.70
C SER A 47 -1.56 -33.47 24.21
N ARG A 48 -1.84 -34.36 23.24
CA ARG A 48 -0.88 -35.34 22.72
C ARG A 48 -0.55 -35.19 21.23
N CYS A 49 -1.40 -34.51 20.46
CA CYS A 49 -1.21 -34.36 19.02
C CYS A 49 -1.92 -33.14 18.45
N ASP A 50 -1.43 -32.65 17.32
CA ASP A 50 -2.09 -31.65 16.50
C ASP A 50 -2.88 -32.35 15.39
N ILE A 51 -4.14 -31.96 15.18
CA ILE A 51 -5.02 -32.56 14.18
C ILE A 51 -5.12 -31.64 12.97
N TRP A 52 -4.88 -32.22 11.80
CA TRP A 52 -4.91 -31.56 10.50
C TRP A 52 -5.96 -32.22 9.62
N VAL A 53 -6.69 -31.40 8.86
CA VAL A 53 -7.79 -31.87 8.01
C VAL A 53 -7.49 -31.53 6.56
N CYS A 54 -7.84 -32.43 5.64
CA CYS A 54 -7.61 -32.19 4.22
C CYS A 54 -8.25 -30.87 3.75
N ASP A 55 -7.56 -30.11 2.91
CA ASP A 55 -8.04 -28.84 2.39
C ASP A 55 -9.23 -28.95 1.42
N ARG A 56 -9.43 -30.15 0.83
CA ARG A 56 -10.60 -30.50 0.03
C ARG A 56 -11.80 -30.95 0.86
N ARG A 57 -11.73 -30.91 2.21
CA ARG A 57 -12.86 -31.24 3.09
C ARG A 57 -14.12 -30.44 2.77
N LYS A 58 -13.98 -29.15 2.42
CA LYS A 58 -15.13 -28.28 2.11
C LYS A 58 -15.64 -28.43 0.68
N SER A 59 -14.73 -28.62 -0.29
CA SER A 59 -15.08 -28.66 -1.71
C SER A 59 -15.54 -30.05 -2.16
N GLU A 60 -14.88 -31.11 -1.68
CA GLU A 60 -15.07 -32.49 -2.16
C GLU A 60 -15.46 -33.44 -1.02
N ARG A 61 -15.83 -32.88 0.15
CA ARG A 61 -16.22 -33.64 1.36
C ARG A 61 -15.19 -34.68 1.81
N CYS A 62 -13.91 -34.48 1.45
CA CYS A 62 -12.83 -35.42 1.73
C CYS A 62 -12.75 -35.80 3.22
N PRO A 63 -12.71 -37.10 3.59
CA PRO A 63 -12.66 -37.53 5.00
C PRO A 63 -11.27 -37.51 5.62
N ALA A 64 -10.21 -37.41 4.82
CA ALA A 64 -8.83 -37.55 5.27
C ALA A 64 -8.41 -36.51 6.32
N ARG A 65 -7.72 -37.00 7.35
CA ARG A 65 -7.11 -36.22 8.44
C ARG A 65 -5.76 -36.83 8.80
N ILE A 66 -4.87 -36.02 9.35
CA ILE A 66 -3.57 -36.49 9.86
C ILE A 66 -3.31 -35.91 11.25
N GLN A 67 -2.50 -36.62 12.04
CA GLN A 67 -2.09 -36.20 13.37
C GLN A 67 -0.58 -36.04 13.42
N THR A 68 -0.09 -34.92 13.94
CA THR A 68 1.34 -34.69 14.17
C THR A 68 1.66 -34.63 15.65
N ASN A 69 2.90 -34.98 16.01
CA ASN A 69 3.41 -34.80 17.37
C ASN A 69 3.81 -33.34 17.63
N MET A 70 4.26 -33.05 18.86
CA MET A 70 4.77 -31.72 19.23
C MET A 70 6.01 -31.28 18.43
N GLN A 71 6.75 -32.23 17.85
CA GLN A 71 7.89 -31.98 16.97
C GLN A 71 7.46 -31.86 15.50
N LYS A 72 6.15 -31.76 15.22
CA LYS A 72 5.58 -31.63 13.88
C LYS A 72 5.87 -32.81 12.94
N LYS A 73 6.12 -34.00 13.46
CA LYS A 73 6.22 -35.23 12.67
C LYS A 73 4.86 -35.91 12.55
N VAL A 74 4.49 -36.40 11.38
CA VAL A 74 3.24 -37.17 11.21
C VAL A 74 3.32 -38.47 12.01
N ILE A 75 2.36 -38.67 12.92
CA ILE A 75 2.25 -39.89 13.74
C ILE A 75 1.19 -40.83 13.17
N ARG A 76 0.08 -40.27 12.66
CA ARG A 76 -1.07 -41.06 12.18
C ARG A 76 -1.77 -40.39 11.02
N GLU A 77 -2.23 -41.23 10.11
CA GLU A 77 -3.15 -40.88 9.02
C GLU A 77 -4.51 -41.51 9.30
N LEU A 78 -5.57 -40.74 9.11
CA LEU A 78 -6.95 -41.10 9.43
C LEU A 78 -7.81 -40.92 8.17
N HIS A 79 -8.40 -42.01 7.72
CA HIS A 79 -9.23 -42.11 6.51
C HIS A 79 -8.48 -41.82 5.20
N GLN A 80 -8.89 -42.52 4.15
CA GLN A 80 -8.32 -42.35 2.80
C GLN A 80 -8.89 -41.10 2.11
N HIS A 81 -8.11 -40.55 1.18
CA HIS A 81 -8.59 -39.49 0.30
C HIS A 81 -9.59 -40.05 -0.72
N ASN A 82 -10.58 -39.24 -1.06
CA ASN A 82 -11.57 -39.53 -2.11
C ASN A 82 -11.29 -38.73 -3.39
N HIS A 83 -10.07 -38.23 -3.55
CA HIS A 83 -9.62 -37.42 -4.66
C HIS A 83 -8.15 -37.68 -4.93
N GLU A 84 -7.72 -37.45 -6.17
CA GLU A 84 -6.32 -37.63 -6.56
C GLU A 84 -5.41 -36.52 -6.00
N THR A 85 -4.11 -36.84 -5.91
CA THR A 85 -3.07 -35.84 -5.63
C THR A 85 -2.84 -34.96 -6.85
N ASN A 86 -2.89 -33.65 -6.70
CA ASN A 86 -2.31 -32.75 -7.70
C ASN A 86 -0.85 -32.45 -7.32
N GLY A 87 0.10 -33.19 -7.91
CA GLY A 87 1.53 -33.05 -7.63
C GLY A 87 2.07 -31.63 -7.87
N ALA A 88 1.49 -30.87 -8.81
CA ALA A 88 1.88 -29.48 -9.07
C ALA A 88 1.51 -28.53 -7.91
N ARG A 89 0.52 -28.87 -7.08
CA ARG A 89 -0.04 -27.98 -6.07
C ARG A 89 0.96 -27.61 -4.97
N LYS A 90 1.82 -28.54 -4.55
CA LYS A 90 2.93 -28.28 -3.60
C LYS A 90 3.88 -27.23 -4.18
N PHE A 91 4.25 -27.38 -5.45
CA PHE A 91 5.14 -26.44 -6.15
C PHE A 91 4.48 -25.08 -6.37
N VAL A 92 3.20 -25.02 -6.74
CA VAL A 92 2.45 -23.76 -6.86
C VAL A 92 2.42 -22.99 -5.53
N HIS A 93 2.30 -23.70 -4.40
CA HIS A 93 2.38 -23.08 -3.08
C HIS A 93 3.78 -22.52 -2.79
N LYS A 94 4.85 -23.27 -3.11
CA LYS A 94 6.24 -22.80 -2.99
C LYS A 94 6.49 -21.56 -3.88
N VAL A 95 5.98 -21.55 -5.11
CA VAL A 95 6.06 -20.39 -6.02
C VAL A 95 5.38 -19.17 -5.40
N LYS A 96 4.15 -19.32 -4.88
CA LYS A 96 3.45 -18.22 -4.20
C LYS A 96 4.18 -17.71 -2.98
N GLN A 97 4.88 -18.59 -2.25
CA GLN A 97 5.70 -18.19 -1.11
C GLN A 97 6.92 -17.38 -1.57
N ARG A 98 7.69 -17.87 -2.55
CA ARG A 98 8.81 -17.13 -3.15
C ARG A 98 8.41 -15.76 -3.70
N LEU A 99 7.24 -15.66 -4.33
CA LEU A 99 6.68 -14.38 -4.78
C LEU A 99 6.46 -13.41 -3.62
N ARG A 100 5.96 -13.90 -2.47
CA ARG A 100 5.78 -13.05 -1.27
C ARG A 100 7.11 -12.65 -0.66
N ASP A 101 8.04 -13.59 -0.52
CA ASP A 101 9.33 -13.33 0.11
C ASP A 101 10.11 -12.29 -0.71
N ARG A 102 10.24 -12.48 -2.03
CA ARG A 102 10.87 -11.48 -2.92
C ARG A 102 10.14 -10.13 -2.92
N ALA A 103 8.81 -10.13 -2.83
CA ALA A 103 8.05 -8.89 -2.75
C ALA A 103 8.32 -8.08 -1.48
N LYS A 104 8.76 -8.72 -0.39
CA LYS A 104 9.19 -8.03 0.85
C LYS A 104 10.60 -7.47 0.72
N ASP A 105 11.48 -8.21 0.06
CA ASP A 105 12.92 -7.93 0.06
C ASP A 105 13.37 -7.04 -1.12
N THR A 106 12.53 -6.81 -2.12
CA THR A 106 12.90 -6.06 -3.34
C THR A 106 11.88 -5.00 -3.76
N VAL A 107 12.40 -3.96 -4.43
CA VAL A 107 11.63 -2.85 -5.05
C VAL A 107 11.22 -3.14 -6.50
N GLU A 108 11.53 -4.32 -7.03
CA GLU A 108 11.27 -4.69 -8.43
C GLU A 108 9.77 -4.59 -8.79
N GLU A 109 9.46 -4.31 -10.05
CA GLU A 109 8.07 -4.28 -10.50
C GLU A 109 7.42 -5.68 -10.39
N PRO A 110 6.11 -5.80 -10.04
CA PRO A 110 5.46 -7.10 -9.93
C PRO A 110 5.59 -7.97 -11.18
N SER A 111 5.69 -7.34 -12.36
CA SER A 111 5.93 -8.05 -13.62
C SER A 111 7.32 -8.70 -13.68
N GLN A 112 8.36 -8.02 -13.17
CA GLN A 112 9.73 -8.53 -13.10
C GLN A 112 9.81 -9.69 -12.10
N ILE A 113 9.24 -9.53 -10.91
CA ILE A 113 9.18 -10.58 -9.88
C ILE A 113 8.49 -11.84 -10.42
N ILE A 114 7.34 -11.68 -11.10
CA ILE A 114 6.64 -12.82 -11.71
C ILE A 114 7.51 -13.47 -12.79
N SER A 115 8.15 -12.70 -13.66
CA SER A 115 9.00 -13.24 -14.72
C SER A 115 10.13 -14.10 -14.11
N THR A 116 10.85 -13.56 -13.14
CA THR A 116 11.98 -14.26 -12.52
C THR A 116 11.55 -15.53 -11.79
N VAL A 117 10.44 -15.48 -11.05
CA VAL A 117 10.01 -16.61 -10.21
C VAL A 117 9.24 -17.67 -11.02
N ALA A 118 8.38 -17.26 -11.95
CA ALA A 118 7.52 -18.18 -12.71
C ALA A 118 8.22 -18.80 -13.93
N SER A 119 9.14 -18.08 -14.59
CA SER A 119 9.89 -18.62 -15.74
C SER A 119 10.79 -19.79 -15.35
N ASN A 120 11.34 -19.76 -14.14
CA ASN A 120 12.22 -20.79 -13.57
C ASN A 120 11.46 -22.04 -13.03
N GLN A 121 10.19 -22.23 -13.39
CA GLN A 121 9.40 -23.39 -12.96
C GLN A 121 9.20 -24.40 -14.10
N PRO A 122 9.05 -25.69 -13.80
CA PRO A 122 8.66 -26.69 -14.79
C PRO A 122 7.28 -26.40 -15.41
N ASP A 123 7.06 -26.84 -16.65
CA ASP A 123 5.83 -26.53 -17.40
C ASP A 123 4.57 -27.08 -16.74
N TYR A 124 4.65 -28.26 -16.13
CA TYR A 124 3.54 -28.83 -15.36
C TYR A 124 3.16 -27.95 -14.15
N VAL A 125 4.08 -27.19 -13.58
CA VAL A 125 3.79 -26.22 -12.50
C VAL A 125 3.21 -24.94 -13.08
N LYS A 126 3.77 -24.43 -14.19
CA LYS A 126 3.28 -23.22 -14.88
C LYS A 126 1.82 -23.36 -15.31
N ALA A 127 1.43 -24.52 -15.83
CA ALA A 127 0.05 -24.83 -16.22
C ALA A 127 -0.96 -24.70 -15.05
N HIS A 128 -0.50 -24.90 -13.82
CA HIS A 128 -1.31 -24.83 -12.61
C HIS A 128 -1.16 -23.50 -11.84
N LEU A 129 -0.37 -22.55 -12.35
CA LEU A 129 -0.24 -21.24 -11.73
C LEU A 129 -1.53 -20.41 -11.91
N PRO A 130 -1.88 -19.58 -10.92
CA PRO A 130 -2.91 -18.57 -11.11
C PRO A 130 -2.58 -17.63 -12.27
N LYS A 131 -3.61 -17.03 -12.88
CA LYS A 131 -3.46 -16.00 -13.90
C LYS A 131 -2.52 -14.87 -13.43
N LYS A 132 -1.76 -14.29 -14.37
CA LYS A 132 -0.77 -13.21 -14.12
C LYS A 132 -1.32 -12.08 -13.24
N HIS A 133 -2.56 -11.66 -13.47
CA HIS A 133 -3.23 -10.63 -12.64
C HIS A 133 -3.37 -11.03 -11.17
N ALA A 134 -3.75 -12.28 -10.88
CA ALA A 134 -3.86 -12.78 -9.50
C ALA A 134 -2.49 -12.84 -8.81
N LEU A 135 -1.41 -13.14 -9.54
CA LEU A 135 -0.05 -13.09 -9.01
C LEU A 135 0.39 -11.66 -8.68
N LYS A 136 0.07 -10.68 -9.55
CA LYS A 136 0.31 -9.25 -9.27
C LYS A 136 -0.40 -8.81 -7.98
N HIS A 137 -1.64 -9.23 -7.77
CA HIS A 137 -2.40 -8.94 -6.54
C HIS A 137 -1.79 -9.57 -5.29
N ILE A 138 -1.18 -10.75 -5.39
CA ILE A 138 -0.46 -11.36 -4.25
C ILE A 138 0.75 -10.50 -3.87
N ILE A 139 1.52 -10.02 -4.85
CA ILE A 139 2.70 -9.17 -4.64
C ILE A 139 2.29 -7.83 -4.04
N ARG A 140 1.31 -7.14 -4.65
CA ARG A 140 0.79 -5.85 -4.17
C ARG A 140 0.31 -5.97 -2.74
N ARG A 141 -0.57 -6.93 -2.46
CA ARG A 141 -1.06 -7.18 -1.11
C ARG A 141 0.07 -7.46 -0.10
N GLN A 142 1.12 -8.17 -0.51
CA GLN A 142 2.24 -8.45 0.38
C GLN A 142 3.02 -7.17 0.73
N ARG A 143 3.18 -6.26 -0.24
CA ARG A 143 3.77 -4.93 -0.03
C ARG A 143 2.83 -4.06 0.81
N ASP A 144 1.54 -4.06 0.52
CA ASP A 144 0.53 -3.34 1.29
C ASP A 144 0.41 -3.86 2.73
N GLU A 145 0.70 -5.14 2.99
CA GLU A 145 0.75 -5.71 4.34
C GLU A 145 1.96 -5.21 5.15
N LEU A 146 3.11 -4.97 4.51
CA LEU A 146 4.25 -4.29 5.15
C LEU A 146 3.97 -2.80 5.38
N VAL A 147 3.21 -2.19 4.48
CA VAL A 147 2.80 -0.77 4.54
C VAL A 147 1.50 -0.59 5.33
N ARG A 148 0.92 -1.66 5.90
CA ARG A 148 -0.38 -1.55 6.58
C ARG A 148 -0.28 -0.51 7.70
N PRO A 149 -1.19 0.48 7.77
CA PRO A 149 -1.26 1.41 8.88
C PRO A 149 -1.32 0.68 10.22
N PRO A 150 -0.59 1.14 11.26
CA PRO A 150 -0.83 0.68 12.62
C PRO A 150 -2.31 0.83 12.99
N PRO A 151 -2.83 0.03 13.94
CA PRO A 151 -4.16 0.27 14.47
C PRO A 151 -4.27 1.71 14.99
N VAL A 152 -5.44 2.32 14.80
CA VAL A 152 -5.76 3.64 15.36
C VAL A 152 -5.89 3.46 16.88
N PRO A 153 -5.07 4.13 17.70
CA PRO A 153 -5.21 4.10 19.16
C PRO A 153 -6.47 4.83 19.63
N ASP A 154 -6.87 4.60 20.89
CA ASP A 154 -8.08 5.21 21.46
C ASP A 154 -7.93 6.70 21.82
N SER A 155 -6.71 7.23 21.83
CA SER A 155 -6.42 8.65 22.10
C SER A 155 -5.19 9.16 21.35
N ALA A 156 -5.08 10.49 21.21
CA ALA A 156 -3.95 11.15 20.55
C ALA A 156 -2.59 10.83 21.19
N ASP A 157 -2.55 10.68 22.51
CA ASP A 157 -1.31 10.46 23.27
C ASP A 157 -0.71 9.07 23.04
N LEU A 158 -1.55 8.10 22.67
CA LEU A 158 -1.13 6.71 22.46
C LEU A 158 -0.55 6.46 21.06
N TYR A 159 -0.52 7.47 20.18
CA TYR A 159 0.08 7.30 18.86
C TYR A 159 1.59 7.13 18.93
N VAL A 160 2.08 5.97 18.51
CA VAL A 160 3.49 5.77 18.17
C VAL A 160 3.60 5.95 16.65
N ILE A 161 4.14 7.09 16.20
CA ILE A 161 4.27 7.40 14.77
C ILE A 161 5.49 6.68 14.18
N PRO A 162 5.33 5.70 13.27
CA PRO A 162 6.45 5.00 12.64
C PRO A 162 7.30 5.89 11.71
N ASP A 163 8.57 5.54 11.49
CA ASP A 163 9.51 6.31 10.65
C ASP A 163 9.00 6.61 9.24
N ARG A 164 8.27 5.66 8.63
CA ARG A 164 7.68 5.88 7.30
C ARG A 164 6.71 7.05 7.26
N TYR A 165 6.07 7.38 8.39
CA TYR A 165 5.20 8.54 8.53
C TYR A 165 5.98 9.80 8.92
N ARG A 166 7.11 9.64 9.63
CA ARG A 166 8.04 10.72 9.99
C ARG A 166 8.88 11.26 8.81
N MET A 167 9.08 10.47 7.76
CA MET A 167 9.94 10.80 6.61
C MET A 167 9.15 11.03 5.30
N TYR A 168 9.63 11.91 4.44
CA TYR A 168 9.14 12.13 3.08
C TYR A 168 10.23 11.74 2.07
N SER A 169 9.91 10.82 1.16
CA SER A 169 10.84 10.34 0.12
C SER A 169 10.06 10.14 -1.19
N PRO A 170 9.88 11.21 -2.00
CA PRO A 170 9.12 11.14 -3.24
C PRO A 170 9.91 10.44 -4.36
N HIS A 171 11.24 10.47 -4.31
CA HIS A 171 12.12 9.86 -5.30
C HIS A 171 13.22 9.02 -4.64
N PRO A 172 13.71 7.96 -5.30
CA PRO A 172 14.84 7.18 -4.81
C PRO A 172 16.07 8.07 -4.58
N GLY A 173 16.62 8.03 -3.36
CA GLY A 173 17.82 8.80 -2.99
C GLY A 173 17.55 10.20 -2.42
N THR A 174 16.30 10.68 -2.45
CA THR A 174 15.89 11.90 -1.75
C THR A 174 14.98 11.54 -0.58
N ALA A 175 15.40 11.87 0.62
CA ALA A 175 14.61 11.68 1.83
C ALA A 175 14.81 12.86 2.76
N GLU A 176 13.74 13.34 3.36
CA GLU A 176 13.80 14.40 4.36
C GLU A 176 12.75 14.21 5.46
N GLN A 177 12.95 14.91 6.57
CA GLN A 177 12.01 14.86 7.68
C GLN A 177 10.68 15.53 7.29
N PHE A 178 9.59 14.83 7.57
CA PHE A 178 8.22 15.27 7.33
C PHE A 178 7.46 15.58 8.62
N LEU A 179 7.71 14.82 9.69
CA LEU A 179 7.22 15.16 11.03
C LEU A 179 8.27 16.05 11.70
N LEU A 180 8.03 17.36 11.68
CA LEU A 180 8.98 18.38 12.14
C LEU A 180 8.95 18.55 13.66
N ALA A 181 7.79 18.38 14.29
CA ALA A 181 7.64 18.39 15.73
C ALA A 181 6.50 17.48 16.18
N ASP A 182 6.69 16.86 17.33
CA ASP A 182 5.69 16.02 18.00
C ASP A 182 5.80 16.25 19.50
N SER A 183 4.84 16.99 20.05
CA SER A 183 4.81 17.29 21.49
C SER A 183 4.51 16.08 22.36
N GLY A 184 4.02 14.97 21.78
CA GLY A 184 3.73 13.73 22.48
C GLY A 184 4.84 12.67 22.37
N ASP A 185 5.97 12.98 21.73
CA ASP A 185 7.15 12.08 21.66
C ASP A 185 7.90 12.12 23.01
N HIS A 186 7.23 11.69 24.08
CA HIS A 186 7.79 11.68 25.42
C HIS A 186 8.62 10.40 25.65
N HIS A 187 9.87 10.42 25.21
CA HIS A 187 10.95 9.70 25.90
C HIS A 187 11.30 10.35 27.27
N HIS A 188 10.69 11.49 27.61
CA HIS A 188 10.96 12.23 28.84
C HIS A 188 9.67 12.53 29.62
N MET A 189 9.64 11.99 30.85
CA MET A 189 8.65 12.04 31.93
C MET A 189 8.14 13.44 32.34
N VAL A 190 7.54 14.22 31.45
CA VAL A 190 6.68 15.34 31.88
C VAL A 190 5.46 15.40 30.98
N THR A 191 4.44 14.62 31.32
CA THR A 191 3.06 14.93 30.89
C THR A 191 2.71 16.25 31.53
N ILE A 192 2.73 17.34 30.77
CA ILE A 192 2.14 18.59 31.23
C ILE A 192 0.63 18.35 31.21
N PRO A 193 -0.06 18.41 32.36
CA PRO A 193 -1.51 18.26 32.39
C PRO A 193 -2.14 19.29 31.42
N ASP A 194 -3.18 18.89 30.70
CA ASP A 194 -4.01 19.73 29.83
C ASP A 194 -3.44 20.19 28.47
N ILE A 195 -2.27 19.70 28.01
CA ILE A 195 -1.82 19.97 26.63
C ILE A 195 -2.33 18.90 25.67
N GLN A 196 -3.17 19.28 24.70
CA GLN A 196 -3.52 18.43 23.55
C GLN A 196 -2.26 18.21 22.69
N ARG A 197 -1.93 16.95 22.36
CA ARG A 197 -0.79 16.62 21.50
C ARG A 197 -0.84 17.40 20.18
N ILE A 198 0.21 18.17 19.94
CA ILE A 198 0.49 18.93 18.73
C ILE A 198 1.48 18.15 17.85
N LEU A 199 1.12 18.00 16.57
CA LEU A 199 1.98 17.50 15.49
C LEU A 199 2.22 18.60 14.47
N ILE A 200 3.48 18.83 14.09
CA ILE A 200 3.83 19.74 13.00
C ILE A 200 4.34 18.89 11.83
N LEU A 201 3.61 18.90 10.73
CA LEU A 201 3.93 18.19 9.49
C LEU A 201 4.38 19.19 8.42
N GLY A 202 5.44 18.87 7.70
CA GLY A 202 5.99 19.69 6.64
C GLY A 202 7.37 19.20 6.22
N ARG A 203 7.87 19.69 5.08
CA ARG A 203 9.21 19.34 4.60
C ARG A 203 10.26 20.12 5.38
N SER A 204 11.29 19.44 5.90
CA SER A 204 12.40 20.10 6.62
C SER A 204 13.12 21.17 5.79
N SER A 205 13.17 21.01 4.47
CA SER A 205 13.70 21.97 3.51
C SER A 205 12.96 23.32 3.53
N ILE A 206 11.68 23.36 3.94
CA ILE A 206 10.91 24.60 4.10
C ILE A 206 11.58 25.56 5.09
N ARG A 207 12.30 25.03 6.09
CA ARG A 207 13.01 25.84 7.10
C ARG A 207 13.98 26.85 6.48
N GLN A 208 14.52 26.55 5.30
CA GLN A 208 15.46 27.43 4.60
C GLN A 208 14.82 28.73 4.11
N TRP A 209 13.50 28.73 3.85
CA TRP A 209 12.80 29.85 3.23
C TRP A 209 11.49 30.23 3.93
N ILE A 210 11.11 29.56 5.02
CA ILE A 210 9.90 29.87 5.78
C ILE A 210 9.82 31.34 6.23
N HIS A 211 10.97 31.97 6.49
CA HIS A 211 11.08 33.37 6.87
C HIS A 211 10.69 34.35 5.74
N LEU A 212 10.59 33.88 4.49
CA LEU A 212 10.14 34.67 3.34
C LEU A 212 8.62 34.67 3.19
N VAL A 213 7.90 33.83 3.94
CA VAL A 213 6.45 33.74 3.89
C VAL A 213 5.82 35.04 4.41
N LYS A 214 5.13 35.78 3.53
CA LYS A 214 4.45 37.04 3.86
C LYS A 214 3.01 36.86 4.34
N LYS A 215 2.41 35.72 4.04
CA LYS A 215 1.00 35.42 4.34
C LYS A 215 0.87 33.96 4.77
N ILE A 216 0.22 33.76 5.91
CA ILE A 216 -0.17 32.45 6.42
C ILE A 216 -1.68 32.36 6.29
N TYR A 217 -2.17 31.26 5.72
CA TYR A 217 -3.59 30.96 5.64
C TYR A 217 -3.89 29.86 6.64
N ILE A 218 -4.84 30.11 7.53
CA ILE A 218 -5.35 29.15 8.50
C ILE A 218 -6.80 28.89 8.11
N ASP A 219 -7.17 27.63 7.97
CA ASP A 219 -8.53 27.24 7.59
C ASP A 219 -9.03 26.22 8.63
N GLY A 220 -10.14 26.53 9.29
CA GLY A 220 -10.80 25.66 10.26
C GLY A 220 -11.98 24.86 9.67
N THR A 221 -12.29 25.04 8.38
CA THR A 221 -13.46 24.44 7.70
C THR A 221 -13.17 23.09 7.04
N LEU A 222 -11.91 22.66 7.08
CA LEU A 222 -11.43 21.38 6.59
C LEU A 222 -12.09 20.24 7.39
N LYS A 223 -13.08 19.57 6.78
CA LYS A 223 -13.61 18.27 7.24
C LYS A 223 -12.59 17.15 7.05
N ILE A 224 -11.37 17.33 7.54
CA ILE A 224 -10.23 16.43 7.26
C ILE A 224 -9.45 16.12 8.55
N ALA A 225 -9.81 16.73 9.67
CA ALA A 225 -9.19 16.46 10.95
C ALA A 225 -9.38 14.98 11.37
N PRO A 226 -8.30 14.27 11.76
CA PRO A 226 -8.40 12.91 12.29
C PRO A 226 -9.17 12.87 13.61
N PHE A 227 -9.80 11.73 13.91
CA PHE A 227 -10.70 11.54 15.06
C PHE A 227 -10.19 12.03 16.44
N HIS A 228 -8.87 12.09 16.67
CA HIS A 228 -8.30 12.51 17.97
C HIS A 228 -7.59 13.88 17.93
N PHE A 229 -7.61 14.57 16.79
CA PHE A 229 -6.95 15.86 16.63
C PHE A 229 -7.97 16.91 16.22
N ASN A 230 -7.88 18.08 16.86
CA ASN A 230 -8.67 19.24 16.48
C ASN A 230 -7.89 20.10 15.49
N GLN A 231 -8.61 20.77 14.60
CA GLN A 231 -8.04 21.79 13.74
C GLN A 231 -8.23 23.17 14.38
N ALA A 232 -7.22 24.02 14.28
CA ALA A 232 -7.33 25.41 14.71
C ALA A 232 -8.37 26.13 13.84
N SER A 233 -9.40 26.70 14.47
CA SER A 233 -10.37 27.57 13.82
C SER A 233 -10.13 29.03 14.23
N GLU A 234 -9.93 29.91 13.24
CA GLU A 234 -10.29 31.31 13.40
C GLU A 234 -11.50 31.60 12.50
N GLU A 235 -12.43 32.42 12.99
CA GLU A 235 -13.58 32.93 12.23
C GLU A 235 -13.11 33.95 11.17
N GLY A 236 -12.31 33.49 10.21
CA GLY A 236 -11.81 34.29 9.09
C GLY A 236 -12.37 33.74 7.79
N ARG A 237 -13.05 34.59 7.00
CA ARG A 237 -13.55 34.23 5.66
C ARG A 237 -12.41 33.62 4.82
N THR A 238 -12.66 32.42 4.28
CA THR A 238 -11.73 31.69 3.42
C THR A 238 -11.41 32.49 2.15
N ASN A 239 -10.13 32.54 1.77
CA ASN A 239 -9.69 33.07 0.48
C ASN A 239 -9.66 31.94 -0.55
N ASN A 240 -10.00 32.20 -1.82
CA ASN A 240 -9.98 31.26 -2.95
C ASN A 240 -8.70 30.39 -3.02
N HIS A 241 -7.55 30.90 -2.56
CA HIS A 241 -6.29 30.14 -2.51
C HIS A 241 -6.32 28.99 -1.49
N ALA A 242 -6.93 29.19 -0.32
CA ALA A 242 -7.11 28.14 0.69
C ALA A 242 -8.12 27.09 0.18
N GLU A 243 -9.18 27.51 -0.50
CA GLU A 243 -10.19 26.59 -1.06
C GLU A 243 -9.63 25.65 -2.12
N ALA A 244 -8.74 26.13 -2.99
CA ALA A 244 -8.11 25.29 -4.01
C ALA A 244 -7.22 24.21 -3.39
N ALA A 245 -6.42 24.57 -2.38
CA ALA A 245 -5.62 23.62 -1.61
C ALA A 245 -6.53 22.63 -0.86
N HIS A 246 -7.62 23.12 -0.26
CA HIS A 246 -8.63 22.31 0.42
C HIS A 246 -9.26 21.26 -0.50
N ARG A 247 -9.78 21.66 -1.67
CA ARG A 247 -10.40 20.73 -2.64
C ARG A 247 -9.42 19.65 -3.09
N ARG A 248 -8.15 20.01 -3.28
CA ARG A 248 -7.10 19.05 -3.64
C ARG A 248 -6.88 18.04 -2.52
N LEU A 249 -6.74 18.49 -1.28
CA LEU A 249 -6.59 17.61 -0.12
C LEU A 249 -7.80 16.70 0.08
N GLN A 250 -9.02 17.22 -0.10
CA GLN A 250 -10.25 16.42 0.01
C GLN A 250 -10.34 15.37 -1.10
N THR A 251 -9.88 15.70 -2.31
CA THR A 251 -9.79 14.73 -3.43
C THR A 251 -8.80 13.62 -3.12
N GLU A 252 -7.67 13.94 -2.50
CA GLU A 252 -6.64 12.95 -2.15
C GLU A 252 -7.05 12.06 -0.96
N LEU A 253 -7.79 12.62 0.00
CA LEU A 253 -8.15 11.93 1.25
C LEU A 253 -9.48 11.16 1.17
N ALA A 254 -10.35 11.51 0.21
CA ALA A 254 -11.61 10.83 -0.14
C ALA A 254 -12.65 10.64 0.99
N HIS A 255 -12.36 11.07 2.22
CA HIS A 255 -13.19 10.87 3.41
C HIS A 255 -13.16 12.12 4.31
N ASP A 256 -14.30 12.40 4.93
CA ASP A 256 -14.49 13.58 5.82
C ASP A 256 -13.81 13.42 7.20
N HIS A 257 -13.32 12.22 7.54
CA HIS A 257 -12.61 11.93 8.81
C HIS A 257 -11.54 10.84 8.60
N PRO A 258 -10.40 11.18 7.97
CA PRO A 258 -9.33 10.22 7.73
C PRO A 258 -8.65 9.82 9.06
N THR A 259 -8.07 8.62 9.11
CA THR A 259 -7.12 8.28 10.19
C THR A 259 -5.87 9.16 10.09
N LEU A 260 -5.11 9.33 11.17
CA LEU A 260 -3.84 10.08 11.13
C LEU A 260 -2.90 9.55 10.03
N TRP A 261 -2.89 8.24 9.83
CA TRP A 261 -2.11 7.57 8.78
C TRP A 261 -2.55 7.99 7.38
N ALA A 262 -3.86 7.94 7.12
CA ALA A 262 -4.43 8.35 5.84
C ALA A 262 -4.20 9.85 5.59
N LEU A 263 -4.30 10.68 6.63
CA LEU A 263 -3.98 12.10 6.56
C LEU A 263 -2.53 12.32 6.11
N ILE A 264 -1.56 11.71 6.81
CA ILE A 264 -0.14 11.89 6.49
C ILE A 264 0.17 11.40 5.07
N ASP A 265 -0.38 10.26 4.67
CA ASP A 265 -0.18 9.72 3.31
C ASP A 265 -0.79 10.65 2.24
N GLY A 266 -2.00 11.18 2.48
CA GLY A 266 -2.63 12.15 1.58
C GLY A 266 -1.87 13.48 1.48
N LEU A 267 -1.34 13.99 2.60
CA LEU A 267 -0.48 15.17 2.61
C LEU A 267 0.79 14.95 1.79
N LYS A 268 1.46 13.79 1.96
CA LYS A 268 2.65 13.44 1.17
C LYS A 268 2.35 13.31 -0.32
N LYS A 269 1.18 12.76 -0.66
CA LYS A 269 0.75 12.63 -2.05
C LYS A 269 0.46 13.99 -2.69
N ALA A 270 -0.24 14.88 -1.96
CA ALA A 270 -0.46 16.25 -2.40
C ALA A 270 0.86 17.01 -2.59
N GLN A 271 1.82 16.82 -1.69
CA GLN A 271 3.17 17.38 -1.78
C GLN A 271 3.93 16.83 -3.00
N ALA A 272 3.92 15.52 -3.24
CA ALA A 272 4.60 14.92 -4.38
C ALA A 272 4.07 15.45 -5.71
N ALA A 273 2.75 15.63 -5.82
CA ALA A 273 2.16 16.22 -7.01
C ALA A 273 2.56 17.70 -7.20
N ARG A 274 2.85 18.45 -6.11
CA ARG A 274 3.41 19.81 -6.19
C ARG A 274 4.88 19.85 -6.56
N ASP A 275 5.64 18.86 -6.12
CA ASP A 275 7.05 18.72 -6.46
C ASP A 275 7.22 18.49 -7.97
N VAL A 276 6.36 17.66 -8.58
CA VAL A 276 6.32 17.50 -10.05
C VAL A 276 6.07 18.82 -10.76
N GLU A 277 5.04 19.58 -10.35
CA GLU A 277 4.74 20.90 -10.93
C GLU A 277 5.90 21.90 -10.75
N TYR A 278 6.65 21.82 -9.64
CA TYR A 278 7.82 22.66 -9.41
C TYR A 278 9.02 22.24 -10.28
N GLU A 279 9.25 20.95 -10.46
CA GLU A 279 10.31 20.43 -11.33
C GLU A 279 10.06 20.79 -12.80
N GLU A 280 8.81 20.70 -13.27
CA GLU A 280 8.38 21.19 -14.59
C GLU A 280 8.70 22.69 -14.74
N PHE A 281 8.35 23.49 -13.74
CA PHE A 281 8.67 24.92 -13.74
C PHE A 281 10.19 25.20 -13.79
N VAL A 282 10.99 24.50 -12.98
CA VAL A 282 12.46 24.66 -12.98
C VAL A 282 13.07 24.25 -14.33
N ARG A 283 12.47 23.26 -15.02
CA ARG A 283 12.86 22.86 -16.38
C ARG A 283 12.52 23.93 -17.43
N GLY A 284 11.66 24.90 -17.09
CA GLY A 284 11.15 25.91 -18.01
C GLY A 284 9.90 25.45 -18.78
N ASP A 285 9.24 24.37 -18.34
CA ASP A 285 8.00 23.93 -18.95
C ASP A 285 6.90 24.97 -18.73
N ALA A 286 6.05 25.17 -19.74
CA ALA A 286 4.92 26.07 -19.63
C ALA A 286 3.95 25.57 -18.54
N PRO A 287 3.37 26.48 -17.73
CA PRO A 287 2.42 26.07 -16.71
C PRO A 287 1.21 25.34 -17.32
N PRO A 288 0.51 24.49 -16.53
CA PRO A 288 -0.67 23.80 -17.00
C PRO A 288 -1.64 24.79 -17.65
N GLN A 289 -2.09 24.48 -18.87
CA GLN A 289 -2.97 25.38 -19.59
C GLN A 289 -4.25 25.60 -18.76
N LYS A 290 -4.50 26.86 -18.35
CA LYS A 290 -5.79 27.28 -17.79
C LYS A 290 -6.90 26.81 -18.75
N ARG A 291 -8.02 26.32 -18.23
CA ARG A 291 -9.16 25.94 -19.11
C ARG A 291 -9.52 27.12 -20.00
N GLN A 292 -9.80 26.85 -21.28
CA GLN A 292 -10.04 27.87 -22.31
C GLN A 292 -11.05 28.95 -21.86
N LYS A 293 -12.11 28.57 -21.13
CA LYS A 293 -13.09 29.52 -20.61
C LYS A 293 -12.52 30.59 -19.66
N PHE A 294 -11.53 30.23 -18.84
CA PHE A 294 -10.86 31.18 -17.94
C PHE A 294 -9.82 32.01 -18.69
N GLN A 295 -9.15 31.45 -19.69
CA GLN A 295 -8.25 32.22 -20.56
C GLN A 295 -9.03 33.29 -21.34
N LEU A 296 -10.20 32.93 -21.88
CA LEU A 296 -11.09 33.86 -22.58
C LEU A 296 -11.66 34.93 -21.64
N ALA A 297 -11.99 34.57 -20.40
CA ALA A 297 -12.42 35.53 -19.40
C ALA A 297 -11.30 36.53 -19.05
N ASP A 298 -10.09 36.04 -18.78
CA ASP A 298 -8.92 36.89 -18.48
C ASP A 298 -8.59 37.82 -19.66
N ALA A 299 -8.64 37.32 -20.90
CA ALA A 299 -8.41 38.12 -22.11
C ALA A 299 -9.48 39.23 -22.29
N ARG A 300 -10.75 38.95 -21.99
CA ARG A 300 -11.81 39.97 -22.02
C ARG A 300 -11.61 41.04 -20.96
N VAL A 301 -11.24 40.64 -19.74
CA VAL A 301 -10.95 41.58 -18.64
C VAL A 301 -9.77 42.48 -19.01
N LEU A 302 -8.70 41.92 -19.57
CA LEU A 302 -7.57 42.70 -20.06
C LEU A 302 -7.99 43.72 -21.11
N ALA A 303 -8.76 43.32 -22.13
CA ALA A 303 -9.26 44.24 -23.16
C ALA A 303 -10.13 45.38 -22.60
N ILE A 304 -10.88 45.13 -21.52
CA ILE A 304 -11.67 46.18 -20.83
C ILE A 304 -10.75 47.15 -20.08
N LEU A 305 -9.69 46.64 -19.45
CA LEU A 305 -8.74 47.45 -18.67
C LEU A 305 -7.76 48.22 -19.56
N GLU A 306 -7.41 47.69 -20.73
CA GLU A 306 -6.59 48.41 -21.73
C GLU A 306 -7.35 49.62 -22.31
N ASP A 307 -8.69 49.55 -22.33
CA ASP A 307 -9.59 50.61 -22.80
C ASP A 307 -10.19 51.41 -21.62
N TYR A 308 -9.47 51.49 -20.49
CA TYR A 308 -9.95 52.10 -19.25
C TYR A 308 -10.31 53.58 -19.42
N GLU A 309 -9.48 54.36 -20.11
CA GLU A 309 -9.66 55.81 -20.25
C GLU A 309 -10.90 56.20 -21.07
N ASN A 310 -11.41 55.28 -21.90
CA ASN A 310 -12.59 55.51 -22.74
C ASN A 310 -13.88 54.94 -22.13
N ARG A 311 -13.84 54.45 -20.88
CA ARG A 311 -14.97 53.80 -20.23
C ARG A 311 -15.30 54.43 -18.90
N THR A 312 -16.58 54.47 -18.58
CA THR A 312 -17.04 54.82 -17.23
C THR A 312 -16.75 53.67 -16.26
N HIS A 313 -16.59 53.99 -14.97
CA HIS A 313 -16.41 52.98 -13.93
C HIS A 313 -17.53 51.91 -13.92
N ILE A 314 -18.76 52.29 -14.27
CA ILE A 314 -19.90 51.37 -14.34
C ILE A 314 -19.75 50.40 -15.52
N GLU A 315 -19.27 50.87 -16.69
CA GLU A 315 -19.04 50.01 -17.86
C GLU A 315 -17.92 49.01 -17.62
N ILE A 316 -16.87 49.42 -16.92
CA ILE A 316 -15.77 48.54 -16.50
C ILE A 316 -16.30 47.45 -15.57
N LEU A 317 -17.04 47.81 -14.51
CA LEU A 317 -17.60 46.85 -13.55
C LEU A 317 -18.59 45.89 -14.23
N LYS A 318 -19.45 46.39 -15.14
CA LYS A 318 -20.36 45.55 -15.93
C LYS A 318 -19.61 44.59 -16.84
N GLY A 319 -18.59 45.07 -17.55
CA GLY A 319 -17.78 44.25 -18.46
C GLY A 319 -17.00 43.16 -17.72
N ILE A 320 -16.41 43.49 -16.57
CA ILE A 320 -15.72 42.51 -15.72
C ILE A 320 -16.72 41.47 -15.20
N SER A 321 -17.88 41.91 -14.69
CA SER A 321 -18.94 41.00 -14.22
C SER A 321 -19.42 40.03 -15.31
N GLN A 322 -19.69 40.53 -16.52
CA GLN A 322 -20.10 39.69 -17.65
C GLN A 322 -19.01 38.74 -18.13
N SER A 323 -17.74 39.13 -18.01
CA SER A 323 -16.60 38.28 -18.39
C SER A 323 -16.53 37.00 -17.56
N TYR A 324 -16.96 37.06 -16.29
CA TYR A 324 -17.06 35.92 -15.37
C TYR A 324 -18.46 35.28 -15.31
N GLY A 325 -19.53 35.99 -15.65
CA GLY A 325 -20.90 35.47 -15.70
C GLY A 325 -21.20 34.51 -16.86
N MET A 326 -20.30 34.42 -17.85
CA MET A 326 -20.36 33.48 -18.98
C MET A 326 -19.52 32.20 -18.78
N ILE A 327 -19.09 31.89 -17.55
CA ILE A 327 -18.26 30.72 -17.17
C ILE A 327 -19.12 29.57 -16.69
#